data_AF-A0A2T2V747-F1
#
_entry.id   AF-A0A2T2V747-F1
#
_cell.length_a   1.000
_cell.length_b   1.000
_cell.length_c   1.000
_cell.angle_alpha   90.00
_cell.angle_beta   90.00
_cell.angle_gamma   90.00
#
_symmetry.space_group_name_H-M   'P 1'
#
loop_
_entity.id
_entity.type
_entity.pdbx_description
1 polymer ?
#
loop_
_entity_poly.entity_id
_entity_poly.type
_entity_poly.pdbx_seq_one_letter_code
_entity_poly.pdbx_strand_id
1 'polypeptide(L)'
;MPETSEKWFGMRLTPAQKTRIERLAERKGTSQKDAVLSAVGRELSETEGDEVEAQPGSFMEGIEDLAGSVDGPEDLSTNPKYLDDLGRSSL
;
A
#
# COMPACT_ATOMS: atom_id res chain seq x y z
N MET A 1 28.75 -1.67 -0.26
CA MET A 1 27.78 -2.20 -1.23
C MET A 1 27.12 -3.40 -0.56
N PRO A 2 25.84 -3.35 -0.18
CA PRO A 2 25.18 -4.56 0.30
C PRO A 2 25.18 -5.59 -0.83
N GLU A 3 25.52 -6.84 -0.51
CA GLU A 3 25.58 -7.91 -1.48
C GLU A 3 24.16 -8.27 -1.95
N THR A 4 23.77 -7.83 -3.14
CA THR A 4 22.51 -8.21 -3.81
C THR A 4 22.58 -9.66 -4.32
N SER A 5 22.94 -10.60 -3.45
CA SER A 5 22.93 -12.03 -3.78
C SER A 5 21.51 -12.57 -3.65
N GLU A 6 20.92 -13.02 -4.77
CA GLU A 6 19.65 -13.72 -4.74
C GLU A 6 19.81 -15.05 -3.97
N LYS A 7 18.96 -15.26 -2.96
CA LYS A 7 18.93 -16.48 -2.15
C LYS A 7 17.63 -17.24 -2.38
N TRP A 8 17.72 -18.57 -2.42
CA TRP A 8 16.55 -19.42 -2.53
C TRP A 8 15.70 -19.33 -1.25
N PHE A 9 14.42 -19.01 -1.41
CA PHE A 9 13.45 -18.95 -0.31
C PHE A 9 12.36 -20.01 -0.51
N GLY A 10 12.44 -21.10 0.26
CA GLY A 10 11.42 -22.14 0.29
C GLY A 10 10.38 -21.84 1.37
N MET A 11 9.09 -21.95 1.05
CA MET A 11 8.00 -21.78 2.03
C MET A 11 7.02 -22.95 2.01
N ARG A 12 6.45 -23.26 3.17
CA ARG A 12 5.30 -24.16 3.29
C ARG A 12 4.03 -23.33 3.29
N LEU A 13 3.12 -23.65 2.39
CA LEU A 13 1.83 -22.98 2.26
C LEU A 13 0.71 -23.97 2.51
N THR A 14 -0.30 -23.53 3.24
CA THR A 14 -1.60 -24.21 3.24
C THR A 14 -2.27 -24.06 1.87
N PRO A 15 -3.18 -24.97 1.48
CA PRO A 15 -3.93 -24.83 0.23
C PRO A 15 -4.67 -23.49 0.13
N ALA A 16 -5.25 -23.02 1.25
CA ALA A 16 -5.94 -21.74 1.30
C ALA A 16 -5.01 -20.55 1.04
N GLN A 17 -3.78 -20.57 1.57
CA GLN A 17 -2.81 -19.51 1.29
C GLN A 17 -2.36 -19.54 -0.17
N LYS A 18 -2.15 -20.72 -0.76
CA LYS A 18 -1.82 -20.86 -2.17
C LYS A 18 -2.91 -20.25 -3.07
N THR A 19 -4.17 -20.56 -2.82
CA THR A 19 -5.29 -19.98 -3.58
C THR A 19 -5.37 -18.46 -3.43
N ARG A 20 -5.05 -17.90 -2.25
CA ARG A 20 -4.99 -16.44 -2.07
C ARG A 20 -3.85 -15.81 -2.88
N ILE A 21 -2.69 -16.46 -2.93
CA ILE A 21 -1.54 -16.01 -3.73
C ILE A 21 -1.86 -16.08 -5.23
N GLU A 22 -2.52 -17.14 -5.68
CA GLU A 22 -3.00 -17.27 -7.07
C GLU A 22 -3.91 -16.10 -7.46
N ARG A 23 -4.94 -15.84 -6.66
CA ARG A 23 -5.85 -14.69 -6.90
C ARG A 23 -5.12 -13.35 -6.84
N LEU A 24 -4.12 -13.21 -5.95
CA LEU A 24 -3.31 -12.00 -5.89
C LEU A 24 -2.51 -11.81 -7.19
N ALA A 25 -1.93 -12.88 -7.71
CA ALA A 25 -1.15 -12.88 -8.94
C ALA A 25 -2.03 -12.56 -10.16
N GLU A 26 -3.22 -13.18 -10.25
CA GLU A 26 -4.22 -12.92 -11.30
C GLU A 26 -4.63 -11.46 -11.34
N ARG A 27 -4.98 -10.86 -10.18
CA ARG A 27 -5.37 -9.44 -10.10
C ARG A 27 -4.25 -8.50 -10.52
N LYS A 28 -3.00 -8.87 -10.28
CA LYS A 28 -1.82 -8.06 -10.64
C LYS A 28 -1.30 -8.36 -12.05
N GLY A 29 -1.76 -9.43 -12.70
CA GLY A 29 -1.22 -9.89 -13.98
C GLY A 29 0.23 -10.38 -13.90
N THR A 30 0.69 -10.83 -12.72
CA THR A 30 2.08 -11.24 -12.48
C THR A 30 2.18 -12.72 -12.14
N SER A 31 3.41 -13.24 -11.98
CA SER A 31 3.60 -14.58 -11.41
C SER A 31 3.28 -14.60 -9.91
N GLN A 32 3.02 -15.79 -9.36
CA GLN A 32 2.81 -15.97 -7.92
C GLN A 32 4.04 -15.55 -7.10
N LYS A 33 5.25 -15.84 -7.61
CA LYS A 33 6.51 -15.45 -6.98
C LYS A 33 6.62 -13.93 -6.89
N ASP A 34 6.38 -13.24 -8.00
CA ASP A 34 6.51 -11.78 -8.07
C ASP A 34 5.44 -11.10 -7.23
N ALA A 35 4.23 -11.65 -7.21
CA ALA A 35 3.15 -11.15 -6.36
C ALA A 35 3.51 -11.22 -4.88
N VAL A 36 4.15 -12.31 -4.44
CA VAL A 36 4.62 -12.48 -3.06
C VAL A 36 5.80 -11.57 -2.75
N LEU A 37 6.81 -11.52 -3.62
CA LEU A 37 7.98 -10.65 -3.42
C LEU A 37 7.60 -9.17 -3.40
N SER A 38 6.68 -8.73 -4.28
CA SER A 38 6.14 -7.37 -4.28
C SER A 38 5.38 -7.06 -2.99
N ALA A 39 4.58 -8.01 -2.47
CA ALA A 39 3.87 -7.81 -1.21
C ALA A 39 4.84 -7.70 -0.04
N VAL A 40 5.83 -8.60 0.05
CA VAL A 40 6.87 -8.55 1.09
C VAL A 40 7.68 -7.26 1.00
N GLY A 41 8.09 -6.85 -0.20
CA GLY A 41 8.83 -5.62 -0.41
C GLY A 41 8.07 -4.39 0.09
N ARG A 42 6.77 -4.29 -0.21
CA ARG A 42 5.93 -3.19 0.27
C ARG A 42 5.88 -3.13 1.81
N GLU A 43 5.60 -4.25 2.47
CA GLU A 43 5.50 -4.28 3.94
C GLU A 43 6.86 -3.99 4.61
N LEU A 44 7.96 -4.41 3.99
CA LEU A 44 9.31 -4.10 4.48
C LEU A 44 9.66 -2.62 4.28
N SER A 45 9.32 -2.01 3.14
CA SER A 45 9.48 -0.57 2.92
C SER A 45 8.59 0.28 3.82
N GLU A 46 7.45 -0.22 4.28
CA GLU A 46 6.60 0.47 5.27
C GLU A 46 7.15 0.33 6.71
N THR A 47 7.93 -0.72 6.97
CA THR A 47 8.52 -0.99 8.30
C THR A 47 9.88 -0.30 8.48
N GLU A 48 10.68 -0.25 7.43
CA GLU A 48 11.89 0.55 7.35
C GLU A 48 11.48 1.97 7.00
N GLY A 49 11.19 2.79 8.03
CA GLY A 49 10.81 4.20 7.87
C GLY A 49 11.92 5.09 7.30
N ASP A 50 12.44 4.76 6.12
CA ASP A 50 13.35 5.56 5.32
C ASP A 50 12.62 6.01 4.05
N GLU A 51 12.39 7.32 4.00
CA GLU A 51 12.19 8.17 2.83
C GLU A 51 11.66 7.45 1.58
N VAL A 52 10.33 7.50 1.40
CA VAL A 52 9.70 7.27 0.10
C VAL A 52 10.18 8.38 -0.84
N GLU A 53 11.31 8.19 -1.51
CA GLU A 53 11.60 8.90 -2.75
C GLU A 53 10.53 8.47 -3.75
N ALA A 54 9.51 9.31 -3.93
CA ALA A 54 8.48 9.12 -4.92
C ALA A 54 9.16 8.89 -6.28
N GLN A 55 8.95 7.71 -6.87
CA GLN A 55 9.46 7.45 -8.21
C GLN A 55 8.75 8.40 -9.20
N PRO A 56 9.50 9.16 -10.02
CA PRO A 56 8.89 10.03 -11.02
C PRO A 56 8.05 9.20 -12.01
N GLY A 57 6.77 9.50 -12.12
CA GLY A 57 5.75 8.79 -12.90
C GLY A 57 4.80 7.89 -12.11
N SER A 58 4.82 7.94 -10.77
CA SER A 58 3.89 7.13 -9.96
C SER A 58 2.45 7.66 -10.02
N PHE A 59 1.46 6.77 -9.88
CA PHE A 59 0.05 7.17 -9.78
C PHE A 59 -0.21 8.19 -8.67
N MET A 60 0.60 8.17 -7.60
CA MET A 60 0.54 9.11 -6.47
C MET A 60 1.03 10.51 -6.86
N GLU A 61 2.02 10.62 -7.73
CA GLU A 61 2.48 11.91 -8.28
C GLU A 61 1.45 12.50 -9.25
N GLY A 62 0.79 11.66 -10.06
CA GLY A 62 -0.27 12.10 -10.96
C GLY A 62 -1.54 12.63 -10.28
N ILE A 63 -1.68 12.45 -8.96
CA ILE A 63 -2.78 12.99 -8.15
C ILE A 63 -2.34 14.11 -7.21
N GLU A 64 -1.06 14.52 -7.22
CA GLU A 64 -0.60 15.71 -6.46
C GLU A 64 -1.33 16.97 -6.89
N ASP A 65 -1.60 17.14 -8.19
CA ASP A 65 -2.42 18.25 -8.71
C ASP A 65 -3.90 18.20 -8.24
N LEU A 66 -4.34 17.05 -7.71
CA LEU A 66 -5.67 16.89 -7.13
C LEU A 66 -5.70 17.22 -5.63
N ALA A 67 -4.54 17.24 -4.97
CA ALA A 67 -4.41 17.64 -3.58
C ALA A 67 -4.63 19.16 -3.46
N GLY A 68 -5.78 19.55 -2.91
CA GLY A 68 -6.20 20.95 -2.84
C GLY A 68 -7.18 21.39 -3.94
N SER A 69 -7.53 20.50 -4.88
CA SER A 69 -8.58 20.76 -5.89
C SER A 69 -10.01 20.55 -5.35
N VAL A 70 -10.13 20.00 -4.15
CA VAL A 70 -11.39 19.92 -3.42
C VAL A 70 -11.51 21.17 -2.56
N ASP A 71 -12.36 22.10 -2.97
CA ASP A 71 -12.70 23.31 -2.22
C ASP A 71 -13.45 22.89 -0.94
N GLY A 72 -12.68 22.64 0.10
CA GLY A 72 -13.10 22.29 1.44
C GLY A 72 -12.31 23.13 2.44
N PRO A 73 -12.89 23.47 3.60
CA PRO A 73 -12.23 24.35 4.56
C PRO A 73 -10.86 23.79 4.95
N GLU A 74 -9.81 24.61 4.86
CA GLU A 74 -8.43 24.28 5.28
C GLU A 74 -8.37 23.73 6.71
N ASP A 75 -9.37 24.08 7.52
CA ASP A 75 -9.51 23.67 8.89
C ASP A 75 -10.87 23.03 9.15
N LEU A 76 -10.88 21.69 9.24
CA LEU A 76 -12.05 20.90 9.63
C LEU A 76 -12.48 21.17 11.10
N SER A 77 -11.61 21.76 11.93
CA SER A 77 -11.93 22.11 13.32
C SER A 77 -12.77 23.39 13.46
N THR A 78 -12.78 24.23 12.42
CA THR A 78 -13.55 25.49 12.40
C THR A 78 -15.05 25.26 12.17
N ASN A 79 -15.47 24.08 11.71
CA ASN A 79 -16.89 23.78 11.49
C ASN A 79 -17.30 22.42 12.13
N PRO A 80 -17.82 22.46 13.38
CA PRO A 80 -18.13 21.27 14.19
C PRO A 80 -19.08 20.28 13.52
N LYS A 81 -19.89 20.73 12.55
CA LYS A 81 -20.80 19.87 11.78
C LYS A 81 -20.08 18.74 11.02
N TYR A 82 -18.80 18.91 10.70
CA TYR A 82 -18.02 17.86 10.02
C TYR A 82 -17.41 16.84 10.98
N LEU A 83 -17.49 17.06 12.30
CA LEU A 83 -17.01 16.16 13.34
C LEU A 83 -18.11 15.28 13.94
N ASP A 84 -19.39 15.59 13.69
CA ASP A 84 -20.53 14.94 14.36
C ASP A 84 -20.63 13.42 14.12
N ASP A 85 -20.10 12.91 13.00
CA ASP A 85 -20.13 11.48 12.65
C ASP A 85 -18.77 10.77 12.84
N LEU A 86 -17.72 11.50 13.22
CA LEU A 86 -16.39 10.95 13.49
C LEU A 86 -16.38 10.34 14.90
N GLY A 87 -16.59 9.02 14.99
CA GLY A 87 -16.50 8.27 16.25
C GLY A 87 -17.78 7.57 16.70
N ARG A 88 -18.84 7.52 15.88
CA ARG A 88 -19.96 6.60 16.14
C ARG A 88 -19.52 5.15 15.93
N SER A 89 -19.02 4.56 17.00
CA SER A 89 -18.87 3.12 17.15
C SER A 89 -20.26 2.48 17.09
N SER A 90 -20.53 1.68 16.06
CA SER A 90 -21.65 0.74 16.09
C SER A 90 -21.29 -0.36 17.09
N LEU A 91 -21.84 -0.27 18.31
CA LEU A 91 -21.93 -1.38 19.26
C LEU A 91 -23.28 -2.10 19.07
#